data_AF-A0A427YHI2-F1
#
_entry.id   AF-A0A427YHI2-F1
#
_cell.length_a   1.000
_cell.length_b   1.000
_cell.length_c   1.000
_cell.angle_alpha   90.00
_cell.angle_beta   90.00
_cell.angle_gamma   90.00
#
_symmetry.space_group_name_H-M   'P 1'
#
loop_
_entity.id
_entity.type
_entity.pdbx_description
1 polymer ?
#
loop_
_entity_poly.entity_id
_entity_poly.type
_entity_poly.pdbx_seq_one_letter_code
_entity_poly.pdbx_strand_id
1 'polypeptide(L)'
;MLAQAKQSIDHAIELCIPDALLISRITGRLIHPASGRSYHKESSLPSLAFPPDPARPFYLFVAFSHPSLTLGPSQPPKKPMTDDITGEPLIQRSDDNAETLKKRLATYHAQTGPVVDYYKKTGVWTPVDAAQSPKLVWGSISKILEGTKEGKTVKA
;
A
#
# COMPACT_ATOMS: atom_id res chain seq x y z
N MET A 1 -2.85 -15.37 23.48
CA MET A 1 -2.24 -16.23 22.44
C MET A 1 -0.71 -16.08 22.36
N LEU A 2 -0.13 -14.91 22.07
CA LEU A 2 1.33 -14.76 21.96
C LEU A 2 2.08 -14.91 23.31
N ALA A 3 1.58 -14.29 24.38
CA ALA A 3 2.11 -14.45 25.73
C ALA A 3 2.13 -15.93 26.18
N GLN A 4 1.12 -16.68 25.76
CA GLN A 4 0.97 -18.12 26.07
C GLN A 4 1.98 -18.97 25.28
N ALA A 5 2.36 -18.51 24.09
CA ALA A 5 3.39 -19.11 23.24
C ALA A 5 4.82 -18.61 23.56
N LYS A 6 5.00 -17.69 24.53
CA LYS A 6 6.27 -17.02 24.85
C LYS A 6 6.93 -16.36 23.63
N GLN A 7 6.11 -15.89 22.67
CA GLN A 7 6.57 -15.18 21.49
C GLN A 7 6.40 -13.67 21.67
N SER A 8 7.31 -12.92 21.09
CA SER A 8 7.36 -11.46 21.14
C SER A 8 7.10 -10.86 19.76
N ILE A 9 6.79 -9.57 19.73
CA ILE A 9 6.62 -8.80 18.50
C ILE A 9 7.88 -7.96 18.30
N ASP A 10 8.55 -8.17 17.17
CA ASP A 10 9.76 -7.43 16.80
C ASP A 10 9.42 -6.15 16.03
N HIS A 11 8.39 -6.20 15.17
CA HIS A 11 8.00 -5.08 14.29
C HIS A 11 6.48 -4.96 14.17
N ALA A 12 5.99 -3.73 14.22
CA ALA A 12 4.63 -3.36 13.86
C ALA A 12 4.69 -2.34 12.71
N ILE A 13 4.48 -2.80 11.48
CA ILE A 13 4.61 -1.96 10.29
C ILE A 13 3.24 -1.39 9.90
N GLU A 14 3.13 -0.07 9.88
CA GLU A 14 1.92 0.63 9.43
C GLU A 14 2.12 1.12 7.99
N LEU A 15 1.25 0.68 7.08
CA LEU A 15 1.24 1.14 5.68
C LEU A 15 0.45 2.45 5.58
N CYS A 16 1.14 3.56 5.68
CA CYS A 16 0.54 4.89 5.62
C CYS A 16 0.25 5.28 4.17
N ILE A 17 -1.02 5.57 3.88
CA ILE A 17 -1.45 6.06 2.57
C ILE A 17 -2.63 7.02 2.76
N PRO A 18 -2.66 8.17 2.06
CA PRO A 18 -3.79 9.09 2.10
C PRO A 18 -5.10 8.46 1.61
N ASP A 19 -6.20 8.71 2.33
CA ASP A 19 -7.54 8.21 2.00
C ASP A 19 -7.96 8.56 0.56
N ALA A 20 -7.65 9.77 0.10
CA ALA A 20 -7.96 10.21 -1.26
C ALA A 20 -7.28 9.32 -2.33
N LEU A 21 -6.02 8.94 -2.07
CA LEU A 21 -5.28 8.04 -2.96
C LEU A 21 -5.82 6.61 -2.88
N LEU A 22 -6.18 6.13 -1.69
CA LEU A 22 -6.83 4.82 -1.55
C LEU A 22 -8.16 4.75 -2.29
N ILE A 23 -8.99 5.78 -2.16
CA ILE A 23 -10.29 5.84 -2.84
C ILE A 23 -10.07 5.81 -4.35
N SER A 24 -9.20 6.67 -4.89
CA SER A 24 -8.85 6.69 -6.32
C SER A 24 -8.35 5.32 -6.81
N ARG A 25 -7.43 4.68 -6.06
CA ARG A 25 -6.86 3.38 -6.41
C ARG A 25 -7.88 2.25 -6.44
N ILE A 26 -8.83 2.26 -5.51
CA ILE A 26 -9.84 1.21 -5.41
C ILE A 26 -10.94 1.43 -6.46
N THR A 27 -11.43 2.66 -6.62
CA THR A 27 -12.47 2.96 -7.62
C THR A 27 -11.97 2.85 -9.06
N GLY A 28 -10.67 3.06 -9.29
CA GLY A 28 -10.06 2.89 -10.61
C GLY A 28 -9.73 1.44 -10.96
N ARG A 29 -9.88 0.48 -10.05
CA ARG A 29 -9.46 -0.92 -10.25
C ARG A 29 -10.37 -1.65 -11.24
N LEU A 30 -9.74 -2.30 -12.21
CA LEU A 30 -10.35 -3.24 -13.16
C LEU A 30 -9.74 -4.62 -12.94
N ILE A 31 -10.54 -5.68 -13.02
CA ILE A 31 -10.09 -7.05 -12.74
C ILE A 31 -10.49 -7.95 -13.90
N HIS A 32 -9.58 -8.82 -14.32
CA HIS A 32 -9.89 -9.91 -15.22
C HIS A 32 -10.37 -11.13 -14.40
N PRO A 33 -11.66 -11.54 -14.47
CA PRO A 33 -12.21 -12.57 -13.58
C PRO A 33 -11.51 -13.92 -13.63
N ALA A 34 -11.10 -14.38 -14.82
CA ALA A 34 -10.53 -15.71 -14.99
C ALA A 34 -9.09 -15.83 -14.45
N SER A 35 -8.33 -14.73 -14.46
CA SER A 35 -6.91 -14.73 -14.08
C SER A 35 -6.60 -14.02 -12.76
N GLY A 36 -7.50 -13.17 -12.27
CA GLY A 36 -7.24 -12.29 -11.13
C GLY A 36 -6.31 -11.11 -11.43
N ARG A 37 -5.85 -10.94 -12.68
CA ARG A 37 -5.05 -9.78 -13.08
C ARG A 37 -5.82 -8.49 -12.82
N SER A 38 -5.13 -7.50 -12.27
CA SER A 38 -5.69 -6.21 -11.93
C SER A 38 -5.06 -5.11 -12.77
N TYR A 39 -5.91 -4.25 -13.32
CA TYR A 39 -5.58 -3.05 -14.09
C TYR A 39 -6.13 -1.82 -13.37
N HIS A 40 -5.76 -0.63 -13.84
CA HIS A 40 -6.32 0.62 -13.30
C HIS A 40 -6.68 1.56 -14.43
N LYS A 41 -7.85 2.23 -14.34
CA LYS A 41 -8.38 3.09 -15.41
C LYS A 41 -7.41 4.21 -15.80
N GLU A 42 -6.68 4.74 -14.83
CA GLU A 42 -5.66 5.76 -15.01
C GLU A 42 -4.26 5.20 -14.68
N SER A 43 -3.22 5.77 -15.26
CA SER A 43 -1.84 5.42 -14.90
C SER A 43 -1.63 5.73 -13.42
N SER A 44 -1.30 4.70 -12.63
CA SER A 44 -1.05 4.82 -11.19
C SER A 44 0.27 5.55 -10.83
N LEU A 45 0.94 6.15 -11.82
CA LEU A 45 2.04 7.07 -11.57
C LEU A 45 1.46 8.38 -11.03
N PRO A 46 1.77 8.78 -9.77
CA PRO A 46 1.47 10.13 -9.36
C PRO A 46 2.22 11.08 -10.30
N SER A 47 1.47 11.99 -10.93
CA SER A 47 2.08 13.19 -11.53
C SER A 47 2.94 13.84 -10.47
N LEU A 48 4.20 14.07 -10.81
CA LEU A 48 5.28 14.52 -9.96
C LEU A 48 5.14 15.98 -9.51
N ALA A 49 4.04 16.31 -8.84
CA ALA A 49 3.80 17.66 -8.34
C ALA A 49 2.99 17.59 -7.04
N PHE A 50 3.64 17.16 -5.96
CA PHE A 50 3.21 17.57 -4.63
C PHE A 50 3.96 18.86 -4.29
N PRO A 51 3.28 19.91 -3.80
CA PRO A 51 3.97 21.05 -3.19
C PRO A 51 4.77 20.55 -1.97
N PRO A 52 5.94 21.14 -1.67
CA PRO A 52 6.71 20.75 -0.51
C PRO A 52 5.91 21.01 0.77
N ASP A 53 5.52 19.94 1.45
CA ASP A 53 4.99 19.98 2.82
C ASP A 53 6.18 20.28 3.77
N PRO A 54 6.17 21.39 4.52
CA PRO A 54 7.26 21.74 5.43
C PRO A 54 7.45 20.74 6.59
N ALA A 55 6.53 19.80 6.79
CA ALA A 55 6.64 18.78 7.85
C ALA A 55 7.48 17.54 7.49
N ARG A 56 8.00 17.40 6.25
CA ARG A 56 8.67 16.17 5.80
C ARG A 56 9.96 16.44 5.01
N PRO A 57 11.15 16.36 5.64
CA PRO A 57 12.41 16.63 4.97
C PRO A 57 12.88 15.39 4.21
N PHE A 58 13.09 15.56 2.91
CA PHE A 58 13.91 14.74 2.00
C PHE A 58 13.36 13.40 1.48
N TYR A 59 13.14 13.34 0.16
CA TYR A 59 13.34 12.11 -0.63
C TYR A 59 14.19 12.38 -1.86
N LEU A 60 15.31 11.64 -1.93
CA LEU A 60 16.30 11.64 -2.99
C LEU A 60 15.75 10.90 -4.23
N PHE A 61 15.81 11.57 -5.36
CA PHE A 61 15.27 11.17 -6.64
C PHE A 61 16.28 10.30 -7.41
N VAL A 62 15.94 9.05 -7.74
CA VAL A 62 16.66 8.29 -8.78
C VAL A 62 15.66 7.51 -9.63
N ALA A 63 15.46 7.97 -10.86
CA ALA A 63 14.69 7.31 -11.89
C ALA A 63 15.62 6.41 -12.71
N PHE A 64 15.38 5.09 -12.73
CA PHE A 64 15.92 4.24 -13.80
C PHE A 64 14.88 3.23 -14.29
N SER A 65 14.55 3.41 -15.57
CA SER A 65 13.72 2.59 -16.45
C SER A 65 14.41 1.26 -16.75
N HIS A 66 13.81 0.11 -16.41
CA HIS A 66 13.97 -1.16 -17.14
C HIS A 66 12.75 -2.08 -16.93
N PRO A 67 12.34 -2.88 -17.93
CA PRO A 67 11.10 -3.66 -17.90
C PRO A 67 11.38 -5.14 -17.68
N SER A 68 11.02 -5.70 -16.52
CA SER A 68 10.71 -7.13 -16.43
C SER A 68 10.03 -7.45 -15.10
N LEU A 69 8.83 -8.02 -15.19
CA LEU A 69 8.17 -8.82 -14.16
C LEU A 69 8.23 -8.25 -12.73
N THR A 70 7.59 -7.11 -12.52
CA THR A 70 7.26 -6.64 -11.18
C THR A 70 5.75 -6.54 -11.07
N LEU A 71 5.18 -6.83 -9.89
CA LEU A 71 3.96 -6.17 -9.43
C LEU A 71 4.17 -4.65 -9.57
N GLY A 72 3.96 -4.15 -10.78
CA GLY A 72 4.22 -2.78 -11.17
C GLY A 72 3.02 -1.90 -10.86
N PRO A 73 3.18 -0.57 -10.94
CA PRO A 73 2.04 0.34 -10.95
C PRO A 73 0.97 -0.22 -11.91
N SER A 74 -0.26 -0.41 -11.42
CA SER A 74 -1.37 -0.86 -12.25
C SER A 74 -1.49 0.08 -13.45
N GLN A 75 -1.30 -0.49 -14.64
CA GLN A 75 -1.35 0.25 -15.89
C GLN A 75 -2.76 0.18 -16.46
N PRO A 76 -3.16 1.19 -17.25
CA PRO A 76 -4.38 1.09 -18.04
C PRO A 76 -4.26 -0.05 -19.05
N PRO A 77 -5.36 -0.76 -19.35
CA PRO A 77 -5.34 -1.80 -20.37
C PRO A 77 -5.06 -1.18 -21.74
N LYS A 78 -4.41 -1.92 -22.63
CA LYS A 78 -4.09 -1.45 -24.00
C LYS A 78 -5.36 -1.19 -24.81
N LYS A 79 -6.40 -1.99 -24.57
CA LYS A 79 -7.74 -1.79 -25.12
C LYS A 79 -8.73 -1.54 -23.98
N PRO A 80 -9.65 -0.57 -24.12
CA PRO A 80 -10.63 -0.28 -23.07
C PRO A 80 -11.37 -1.55 -22.63
N MET A 81 -11.42 -1.78 -21.32
CA MET A 81 -12.14 -2.90 -20.69
C MET A 81 -11.77 -4.29 -21.22
N THR A 82 -10.54 -4.49 -21.70
CA THR A 82 -10.08 -5.77 -22.28
C THR A 82 -8.73 -6.17 -21.68
N ASP A 83 -8.58 -7.44 -21.32
CA ASP A 83 -7.33 -8.00 -20.82
C ASP A 83 -6.26 -8.06 -21.92
N ASP A 84 -5.03 -7.68 -21.58
CA ASP A 84 -3.93 -7.56 -22.54
C ASP A 84 -3.37 -8.89 -23.04
N ILE A 85 -3.64 -9.99 -22.34
CA ILE A 85 -3.09 -11.32 -22.63
C ILE A 85 -4.15 -12.21 -23.27
N THR A 86 -5.35 -12.27 -22.67
CA THR A 86 -6.42 -13.16 -23.15
C THR A 86 -7.39 -12.47 -24.10
N GLY A 87 -7.45 -11.13 -24.11
CA GLY A 87 -8.44 -10.40 -24.90
C GLY A 87 -9.87 -10.48 -24.35
N GLU A 88 -10.03 -11.01 -23.14
CA GLU A 88 -11.32 -11.16 -22.45
C GLU A 88 -11.73 -9.86 -21.74
N PRO A 89 -13.03 -9.67 -21.45
CA PRO A 89 -13.50 -8.44 -20.82
C PRO A 89 -13.00 -8.29 -19.38
N LEU A 90 -12.57 -7.07 -19.04
CA LEU A 90 -12.32 -6.65 -17.67
C LEU A 90 -13.63 -6.23 -17.00
N ILE A 91 -13.73 -6.44 -15.71
CA ILE A 91 -14.85 -5.98 -14.89
C ILE A 91 -14.37 -4.98 -13.85
N GLN A 92 -15.23 -4.01 -13.53
CA GLN A 92 -15.10 -3.23 -12.30
C GLN A 92 -16.01 -3.87 -11.25
N ARG A 93 -15.53 -4.03 -10.01
CA ARG A 93 -16.39 -4.58 -8.97
C ARG A 93 -17.46 -3.57 -8.57
N SER A 94 -18.65 -4.06 -8.26
CA SER A 94 -19.79 -3.24 -7.85
C SER A 94 -19.60 -2.60 -6.47
N ASP A 95 -18.72 -3.14 -5.62
CA ASP A 95 -18.46 -2.63 -4.27
C ASP A 95 -17.38 -1.52 -4.22
N ASP A 96 -16.74 -1.18 -5.35
CA ASP A 96 -15.73 -0.12 -5.46
C ASP A 96 -16.38 1.28 -5.59
N ASN A 97 -17.24 1.64 -4.62
CA ASN A 97 -17.91 2.95 -4.51
C ASN A 97 -17.20 3.87 -3.49
N ALA A 98 -16.88 5.10 -3.90
CA ALA A 98 -16.25 6.12 -3.07
C ALA A 98 -16.99 6.40 -1.75
N GLU A 99 -18.32 6.46 -1.75
CA GLU A 99 -19.09 6.71 -0.52
C GLU A 99 -18.95 5.57 0.49
N THR A 100 -19.03 4.33 0.01
CA THR A 100 -18.84 3.13 0.82
C THR A 100 -17.41 3.08 1.37
N LEU A 101 -16.42 3.41 0.54
CA LEU A 101 -15.01 3.42 0.94
C LEU A 101 -14.72 4.46 2.02
N LYS A 102 -15.26 5.68 1.90
CA LYS A 102 -15.11 6.72 2.94
C LYS A 102 -15.62 6.24 4.31
N LYS A 103 -16.78 5.59 4.35
CA LYS A 103 -17.34 5.02 5.59
C LYS A 103 -16.43 3.93 6.16
N ARG A 104 -15.95 3.02 5.31
CA ARG A 104 -15.04 1.94 5.72
C ARG A 104 -13.70 2.48 6.25
N LEU A 105 -13.15 3.51 5.61
CA LEU A 105 -11.92 4.17 6.06
C LEU A 105 -12.10 4.86 7.41
N ALA A 106 -13.23 5.56 7.63
CA ALA A 106 -13.54 6.15 8.92
C ALA A 106 -13.61 5.09 10.04
N THR A 107 -14.27 3.95 9.79
CA THR A 107 -14.31 2.83 10.74
C THR A 107 -12.92 2.23 10.97
N TYR A 108 -12.12 2.06 9.92
CA TYR A 108 -10.75 1.58 10.01
C TYR A 108 -9.91 2.50 10.91
N HIS A 109 -9.91 3.81 10.66
CA HIS A 109 -9.14 4.77 11.46
C HIS A 109 -9.59 4.77 12.94
N ALA A 110 -10.90 4.68 13.20
CA ALA A 110 -11.43 4.62 14.55
C ALA A 110 -11.00 3.35 15.32
N GLN A 111 -10.88 2.21 14.63
CA GLN A 111 -10.52 0.93 15.25
C GLN A 111 -9.00 0.71 15.30
N THR A 112 -8.28 1.14 14.27
CA THR A 112 -6.84 0.92 14.12
C THR A 112 -6.02 1.99 14.85
N GLY A 113 -6.53 3.22 15.02
CA GLY A 113 -5.86 4.29 15.76
C GLY A 113 -5.36 3.86 17.14
N PRO A 114 -6.20 3.29 18.02
CA PRO A 114 -5.78 2.81 19.34
C PRO A 114 -4.69 1.71 19.29
N VAL A 115 -4.73 0.86 18.26
CA VAL A 115 -3.75 -0.22 18.06
C VAL A 115 -2.41 0.36 17.64
N VAL A 116 -2.42 1.32 16.71
CA VAL A 116 -1.24 2.07 16.28
C VAL A 116 -0.61 2.80 17.46
N ASP A 117 -1.41 3.49 18.28
CA ASP A 117 -0.93 4.20 19.46
C ASP A 117 -0.31 3.27 20.51
N TYR A 118 -0.86 2.06 20.66
CA TYR A 118 -0.26 1.03 21.51
C TYR A 118 1.13 0.65 21.00
N TYR A 119 1.29 0.30 19.71
CA TYR A 119 2.59 -0.11 19.17
C TYR A 119 3.61 1.04 19.06
N LYS A 120 3.15 2.29 18.92
CA LYS A 120 4.00 3.49 19.04
C LYS A 120 4.64 3.59 20.41
N LYS A 121 3.88 3.31 21.48
CA LYS A 121 4.37 3.34 22.86
C LYS A 121 5.34 2.21 23.18
N THR A 122 5.19 1.05 22.54
CA THR A 122 6.07 -0.10 22.77
C THR A 122 7.40 -0.02 22.03
N GLY A 123 7.52 0.88 21.05
CA GLY A 123 8.78 1.19 20.37
C GLY A 123 9.16 0.25 19.22
N VAL A 124 8.24 -0.62 18.78
CA VAL A 124 8.40 -1.50 17.61
C VAL A 124 7.60 -1.04 16.39
N TRP A 125 6.90 0.08 16.50
CA TRP A 125 6.13 0.64 15.40
C TRP A 125 7.03 1.35 14.39
N THR A 126 6.82 1.06 13.11
CA THR A 126 7.48 1.75 11.99
C THR A 126 6.47 2.11 10.90
N PRO A 127 6.33 3.40 10.54
CA PRO A 127 5.48 3.81 9.43
C PRO A 127 6.20 3.59 8.09
N VAL A 128 5.47 3.11 7.09
CA VAL A 128 5.95 2.95 5.71
C VAL A 128 5.00 3.68 4.76
N ASP A 129 5.57 4.51 3.89
CA ASP A 129 4.81 5.21 2.84
C ASP A 129 4.36 4.22 1.75
N ALA A 130 3.07 3.87 1.79
CA ALA A 130 2.44 2.96 0.84
C ALA A 130 1.85 3.68 -0.40
N ALA A 131 2.04 5.00 -0.53
CA ALA A 131 1.71 5.71 -1.76
C ALA A 131 2.73 5.44 -2.88
N GLN A 132 3.91 4.88 -2.57
CA GLN A 132 4.96 4.62 -3.55
C GLN A 132 4.68 3.39 -4.42
N SER A 133 5.56 3.16 -5.41
CA SER A 133 5.50 1.94 -6.23
C SER A 133 5.72 0.69 -5.38
N PRO A 134 5.12 -0.46 -5.72
CA PRO A 134 5.25 -1.68 -4.92
C PRO A 134 6.70 -2.11 -4.68
N LYS A 135 7.60 -1.86 -5.64
CA LYS A 135 9.03 -2.13 -5.51
C LYS A 135 9.71 -1.32 -4.40
N LEU A 136 9.35 -0.03 -4.28
CA LEU A 136 9.91 0.84 -3.24
C LEU A 136 9.33 0.49 -1.87
N VAL A 137 8.02 0.24 -1.80
CA VAL A 137 7.35 -0.22 -0.58
C VAL A 137 7.97 -1.53 -0.09
N TRP A 138 8.17 -2.49 -1.00
CA TRP A 138 8.86 -3.75 -0.70
C TRP A 138 10.27 -3.52 -0.16
N GLY A 139 11.07 -2.68 -0.83
CA GLY A 139 12.42 -2.35 -0.38
C GLY A 139 12.45 -1.71 1.01
N SER A 140 11.49 -0.84 1.33
CA SER A 140 11.35 -0.25 2.67
C SER A 140 11.02 -1.29 3.73
N ILE A 141 10.06 -2.19 3.44
CA ILE A 141 9.67 -3.27 4.36
C ILE A 141 10.82 -4.25 4.57
N SER A 142 11.48 -4.70 3.50
CA SER A 142 12.63 -5.61 3.59
C SER A 142 13.73 -5.03 4.47
N LYS A 143 14.07 -3.73 4.31
CA LYS A 143 15.05 -3.06 5.16
C LYS A 143 14.67 -3.04 6.64
N ILE A 144 13.39 -2.85 6.96
CA ILE A 144 12.90 -2.87 8.35
C ILE A 144 13.05 -4.27 8.94
N LEU A 145 12.66 -5.31 8.20
CA LEU A 145 12.72 -6.70 8.66
C LEU A 145 14.16 -7.23 8.76
N GLU A 146 15.04 -6.83 7.83
CA GLU A 146 16.44 -7.27 7.77
C GLU A 146 17.37 -6.46 8.70
N GLY A 147 17.00 -5.21 9.02
CA GLY A 147 17.79 -4.32 9.89
C GLY A 147 17.88 -4.76 11.36
N THR A 148 17.11 -5.78 11.76
CA THR A 148 17.08 -6.31 13.13
C THR A 148 18.18 -7.34 13.38
N LYS A 149 19.38 -6.87 13.70
CA LYS A 149 20.30 -7.65 14.56
C LYS A 149 20.54 -7.03 15.94
N GLU A 150 20.18 -5.78 16.19
CA GLU A 150 20.34 -5.15 17.50
C GLU A 150 19.17 -4.19 17.81
N GLY A 151 18.28 -4.59 18.74
CA GLY A 151 17.51 -3.63 19.53
C GLY A 151 15.98 -3.74 19.49
N LYS A 152 15.42 -3.97 20.68
CA LYS A 152 14.02 -3.77 21.14
C LYS A 152 12.96 -4.76 20.67
N THR A 153 12.77 -5.77 21.50
CA THR A 153 11.69 -6.75 21.44
C THR A 153 10.62 -6.40 22.49
N VAL A 154 9.33 -6.37 22.13
CA VAL A 154 8.25 -6.19 23.11
C VAL A 154 7.66 -7.54 23.50
N LYS A 155 7.57 -7.81 24.80
CA LYS A 155 6.84 -8.99 25.30
C LYS A 155 5.34 -8.73 25.17
N ALA A 156 4.65 -9.67 24.53
CA ALA A 156 3.21 -9.69 24.36
C ALA A 156 2.47 -10.10 25.65
#